data_AF-A0A940SRA8-F1
#
_entry.id   AF-A0A940SRA8-F1
#
_cell.length_a   1.000
_cell.length_b   1.000
_cell.length_c   1.000
_cell.angle_alpha   90.00
_cell.angle_beta   90.00
_cell.angle_gamma   90.00
#
_symmetry.space_group_name_H-M   'P 1'
#
loop_
_entity.id
_entity.type
_entity.pdbx_description
1 polymer ?
#
loop_
_entity_poly.entity_id
_entity_poly.type
_entity_poly.pdbx_seq_one_letter_code
_entity_poly.pdbx_strand_id
1 'polypeptide(L)'
;MKKKEKKPRRHLSFGGFVVFSVMIIGGVWLADGAIRAFHKQPDSYPAGEGIIPEGTFADSESSDNVTLDNDPEEAAKEAGKAEVQPTTEIEIKEAAAPVPKPTLPANCVAVPLDTKEIGNGKLLQLDCDHPFRGSATDLSDFSEKSENYLMRVNDLPIRNEVVTALNKMTAAYVMVMEQTDLMVYSTTERVSDVCLYSEELPDSVNGYCVDLCYYTEDGDIIGINYENNPWLTNNAYLYGFVRSYTRADSEVTGVDSAPYHLRYVGKVHSMIMHEEDLTLTAYIDVLSHHPITDPYYWDDGSTVWSVYYVPATAGTTEVPVPLNANYEISGNNVDGFIVTAEGKIGE
;
A
#
# COMPACT_ATOMS: atom_id res chain seq x y z
N MET A 1 52.22 -9.03 -38.12
CA MET A 1 51.91 -8.73 -36.70
C MET A 1 51.41 -7.29 -36.61
N LYS A 2 50.11 -7.06 -36.34
CA LYS A 2 49.55 -5.72 -36.10
C LYS A 2 49.58 -5.43 -34.59
N LYS A 3 50.24 -4.36 -34.15
CA LYS A 3 50.25 -3.89 -32.75
C LYS A 3 48.86 -3.36 -32.38
N LYS A 4 48.27 -3.87 -31.28
CA LYS A 4 47.09 -3.28 -30.65
C LYS A 4 47.50 -2.05 -29.84
N GLU A 5 46.96 -0.87 -30.14
CA GLU A 5 47.05 0.30 -29.28
C GLU A 5 46.10 0.15 -28.08
N LYS A 6 46.61 0.40 -26.87
CA LYS A 6 45.81 0.45 -25.63
C LYS A 6 45.17 1.84 -25.50
N LYS A 7 43.84 1.91 -25.37
CA LYS A 7 43.12 3.14 -24.98
C LYS A 7 43.51 3.59 -23.56
N PRO A 8 43.64 4.90 -23.29
CA PRO A 8 44.01 5.41 -21.98
C PRO A 8 42.84 5.29 -20.99
N ARG A 9 43.13 4.80 -19.78
CA ARG A 9 42.19 4.85 -18.65
C ARG A 9 42.11 6.30 -18.15
N ARG A 10 40.92 6.92 -18.20
CA ARG A 10 40.65 8.20 -17.55
C ARG A 10 40.52 7.97 -16.05
N HIS A 11 41.48 8.47 -15.28
CA HIS A 11 41.39 8.57 -13.83
C HIS A 11 40.71 9.91 -13.49
N LEU A 12 39.61 9.88 -12.75
CA LEU A 12 38.99 11.10 -12.23
C LEU A 12 39.94 11.66 -11.16
N SER A 13 40.40 12.91 -11.30
CA SER A 13 41.25 13.51 -10.27
C SER A 13 40.41 13.75 -9.01
N PHE A 14 41.04 13.70 -7.83
CA PHE A 14 40.39 13.99 -6.56
C PHE A 14 39.65 15.35 -6.58
N GLY A 15 40.22 16.35 -7.27
CA GLY A 15 39.56 17.64 -7.50
C GLY A 15 38.30 17.58 -8.37
N GLY A 16 38.25 16.68 -9.35
CA GLY A 16 37.05 16.45 -10.17
C GLY A 16 35.91 15.80 -9.40
N PHE A 17 36.22 14.93 -8.43
CA PHE A 17 35.23 14.33 -7.53
C PHE A 17 34.62 15.37 -6.58
N VAL A 18 35.44 16.23 -5.99
CA VAL A 18 34.96 17.29 -5.07
C VAL A 18 34.04 18.28 -5.79
N VAL A 19 34.39 18.71 -7.01
CA VAL A 19 33.55 19.63 -7.80
C VAL A 19 32.21 18.99 -8.17
N PHE A 20 32.20 17.70 -8.53
CA PHE A 20 30.98 16.97 -8.84
C PHE A 20 30.06 16.83 -7.62
N SER A 21 30.60 16.50 -6.45
CA SER A 21 29.83 16.39 -5.21
C SER A 21 29.22 17.73 -4.77
N VAL A 22 29.95 18.84 -4.92
CA VAL A 22 29.42 20.19 -4.60
C VAL A 22 28.27 20.58 -5.54
N MET A 23 28.33 20.19 -6.82
CA MET A 23 27.24 20.45 -7.77
C MET A 23 25.98 19.62 -7.45
N ILE A 24 26.12 18.37 -7.00
CA ILE A 24 24.97 17.55 -6.59
C ILE A 24 24.31 18.13 -5.34
N ILE A 25 25.10 18.51 -4.33
CA ILE A 25 24.58 19.13 -3.11
C ILE A 25 23.87 20.45 -3.43
N GLY A 26 24.46 21.29 -4.29
CA GLY A 26 23.82 22.53 -4.74
C GLY A 26 22.51 22.30 -5.50
N GLY A 27 22.42 21.23 -6.29
CA GLY A 27 21.19 20.85 -6.99
C GLY A 27 20.06 20.42 -6.05
N VAL A 28 20.39 19.67 -5.00
CA VAL A 28 19.41 19.26 -3.97
C VAL A 28 18.87 20.47 -3.20
N TRP A 29 19.73 21.42 -2.83
CA TRP A 29 19.30 22.66 -2.16
C TRP A 29 18.43 23.56 -3.05
N LEU A 30 18.70 23.61 -4.36
CA LEU A 30 17.87 24.36 -5.30
C LEU A 30 16.49 23.72 -5.52
N ALA A 31 16.42 22.39 -5.55
CA ALA A 31 15.15 21.66 -5.64
C ALA A 31 14.31 21.85 -4.35
N ASP A 32 14.91 21.70 -3.18
CA ASP A 32 14.25 21.94 -1.89
C ASP A 32 13.79 23.40 -1.75
N GLY A 33 14.61 24.36 -2.16
CA GLY A 33 14.24 25.78 -2.20
C GLY A 33 13.05 26.08 -3.13
N ALA A 34 12.97 25.41 -4.28
CA ALA A 34 11.83 25.54 -5.20
C ALA A 34 10.56 24.94 -4.59
N ILE A 35 10.64 23.77 -3.97
CA ILE A 35 9.49 23.10 -3.31
C ILE A 35 8.94 23.98 -2.17
N ARG A 36 9.81 24.54 -1.33
CA ARG A 36 9.41 25.48 -0.26
C ARG A 36 8.80 26.78 -0.78
N ALA A 37 9.21 27.24 -1.97
CA ALA A 37 8.65 28.44 -2.59
C ALA A 37 7.26 28.21 -3.20
N PHE A 38 6.96 26.98 -3.64
CA PHE A 38 5.64 26.60 -4.18
C PHE A 38 4.61 26.26 -3.10
N HIS A 39 5.03 25.75 -1.94
CA HIS A 39 4.16 25.54 -0.79
C HIS A 39 4.28 26.67 0.24
N LYS A 40 3.50 27.74 0.05
CA LYS A 40 3.19 28.67 1.13
C LYS A 40 2.35 27.93 2.19
N GLN A 41 3.00 27.43 3.23
CA GLN A 41 2.29 26.99 4.44
C GLN A 41 1.57 28.19 5.10
N PRO A 42 0.37 28.01 5.64
CA PRO A 42 -0.22 28.99 6.54
C PRO A 42 0.57 29.02 7.86
N ASP A 43 0.96 30.23 8.28
CA ASP A 43 1.67 30.48 9.52
C ASP A 43 0.81 30.12 10.75
N SER A 44 1.39 29.33 11.65
CA SER A 44 1.02 29.13 13.07
C SER A 44 -0.27 28.34 13.41
N TYR A 45 -0.08 27.24 14.15
CA TYR A 45 -1.09 26.74 15.09
C TYR A 45 -0.53 26.86 16.53
N PRO A 46 -1.37 27.25 17.51
CA PRO A 46 -0.93 27.63 18.84
C PRO A 46 -0.43 26.43 19.64
N ALA A 47 0.63 26.67 20.42
CA ALA A 47 1.13 25.75 21.43
C ALA A 47 0.00 25.42 22.43
N GLY A 48 -0.45 24.16 22.42
CA GLY A 48 -1.41 23.61 23.37
C GLY A 48 -0.69 22.98 24.55
N GLU A 49 -0.94 23.53 25.73
CA GLU A 49 -0.42 23.18 27.04
C GLU A 49 -0.68 21.71 27.42
N GLY A 50 0.26 21.11 28.16
CA GLY A 50 0.21 19.69 28.53
C GLY A 50 -0.75 19.35 29.68
N ILE A 51 -1.16 18.08 29.75
CA ILE A 51 -1.53 17.36 30.98
C ILE A 51 -1.07 15.89 30.84
N ILE A 52 -0.62 15.34 31.97
CA ILE A 52 0.04 14.04 32.22
C ILE A 52 -1.02 12.93 32.53
N PRO A 53 -0.65 11.68 32.93
CA PRO A 53 -1.15 10.41 32.39
C PRO A 53 -2.24 9.76 33.28
N GLU A 54 -2.60 8.52 32.91
CA GLU A 54 -3.50 7.56 33.56
C GLU A 54 -4.94 7.50 33.05
N GLY A 55 -5.37 6.27 32.77
CA GLY A 55 -6.65 5.96 32.18
C GLY A 55 -7.81 6.16 33.15
N THR A 56 -8.96 6.49 32.58
CA THR A 56 -10.28 6.01 33.01
C THR A 56 -11.28 6.38 31.93
N PHE A 57 -12.01 5.38 31.46
CA PHE A 57 -13.20 5.57 30.62
C PHE A 57 -14.17 6.49 31.35
N ALA A 58 -14.72 7.47 30.65
CA ALA A 58 -15.84 8.27 31.13
C ALA A 58 -17.08 7.90 30.33
N ASP A 59 -18.03 7.32 31.06
CA ASP A 59 -19.37 6.98 30.65
C ASP A 59 -20.13 8.14 30.02
N SER A 60 -20.96 7.78 29.05
CA SER A 60 -22.05 8.56 28.50
C SER A 60 -23.25 8.59 29.44
N GLU A 61 -23.69 9.78 29.87
CA GLU A 61 -25.09 10.14 30.18
C GLU A 61 -25.20 11.66 29.94
N SER A 62 -26.24 12.30 29.39
CA SER A 62 -27.64 12.06 28.98
C SER A 62 -27.92 13.13 27.88
N SER A 63 -28.94 13.19 27.03
CA SER A 63 -30.36 12.81 26.99
C SER A 63 -30.76 12.82 25.48
N ASP A 64 -31.77 12.17 24.92
CA ASP A 64 -33.19 12.09 25.26
C ASP A 64 -33.84 10.88 24.55
N ASN A 65 -34.85 10.32 25.23
CA ASN A 65 -35.66 9.17 24.82
C ASN A 65 -36.52 9.43 23.56
N VAL A 66 -36.51 8.47 22.63
CA VAL A 66 -37.71 8.07 21.87
C VAL A 66 -37.79 6.54 21.88
N THR A 67 -38.73 6.03 22.68
CA THR A 67 -39.11 4.61 22.75
C THR A 67 -39.97 4.24 21.55
N LEU A 68 -39.61 3.16 20.85
CA LEU A 68 -40.54 2.38 20.02
C LEU A 68 -40.36 0.90 20.35
N ASP A 69 -41.21 0.43 21.25
CA ASP A 69 -41.53 -0.98 21.44
C ASP A 69 -42.19 -1.51 20.16
N ASN A 70 -41.78 -2.70 19.70
CA ASN A 70 -42.68 -3.62 19.02
C ASN A 70 -42.18 -5.07 19.15
N ASP A 71 -43.00 -5.82 19.90
CA ASP A 71 -42.96 -7.25 20.18
C ASP A 71 -43.32 -8.07 18.91
N PRO A 72 -42.68 -9.23 18.62
CA PRO A 72 -42.86 -9.95 17.37
C PRO A 72 -43.86 -11.12 17.53
N GLU A 73 -45.16 -10.85 17.50
CA GLU A 73 -46.15 -11.96 17.45
C GLU A 73 -47.54 -11.54 16.93
N GLU A 74 -47.71 -11.28 15.62
CA GLU A 74 -48.96 -11.55 14.90
C GLU A 74 -48.82 -11.27 13.40
N ALA A 75 -48.75 -12.32 12.57
CA ALA A 75 -49.41 -12.41 11.25
C ALA A 75 -48.96 -13.66 10.47
N ALA A 76 -48.93 -14.82 11.14
CA ALA A 76 -49.10 -16.08 10.43
C ALA A 76 -50.61 -16.33 10.27
N LYS A 77 -51.17 -16.06 9.08
CA LYS A 77 -52.43 -16.65 8.58
C LYS A 77 -52.67 -16.24 7.12
N GLU A 78 -52.12 -16.99 6.19
CA GLU A 78 -52.89 -17.55 5.07
C GLU A 78 -52.09 -18.69 4.43
N ALA A 79 -52.61 -19.91 4.56
CA ALA A 79 -52.07 -21.12 3.98
C ALA A 79 -52.94 -21.54 2.80
N GLY A 80 -52.33 -22.02 1.70
CA GLY A 80 -53.10 -22.65 0.62
C GLY A 80 -52.35 -23.11 -0.62
N LYS A 81 -51.74 -24.31 -0.53
CA LYS A 81 -51.61 -25.40 -1.54
C LYS A 81 -51.34 -25.08 -3.04
N ALA A 82 -50.26 -25.67 -3.58
CA ALA A 82 -50.24 -26.51 -4.79
C ALA A 82 -48.82 -27.12 -4.95
N GLU A 83 -48.62 -28.41 -4.70
CA GLU A 83 -48.67 -29.55 -5.65
C GLU A 83 -47.53 -29.56 -6.70
N VAL A 84 -46.68 -30.60 -6.62
CA VAL A 84 -45.51 -30.86 -7.47
C VAL A 84 -45.88 -31.86 -8.57
N GLN A 85 -45.52 -31.56 -9.83
CA GLN A 85 -45.09 -32.48 -10.92
C GLN A 85 -45.08 -31.74 -12.29
N PRO A 86 -44.46 -32.26 -13.37
CA PRO A 86 -43.09 -32.73 -13.56
C PRO A 86 -42.35 -32.02 -14.74
N THR A 87 -41.09 -32.39 -14.94
CA THR A 87 -40.12 -32.07 -16.00
C THR A 87 -40.66 -31.60 -17.36
N THR A 88 -40.16 -30.45 -17.84
CA THR A 88 -40.15 -30.11 -19.27
C THR A 88 -38.70 -30.14 -19.75
N GLU A 89 -38.43 -30.88 -20.82
CA GLU A 89 -37.15 -30.98 -21.51
C GLU A 89 -36.64 -29.57 -21.89
N ILE A 90 -35.39 -29.26 -21.54
CA ILE A 90 -34.73 -28.05 -22.01
C ILE A 90 -34.22 -28.34 -23.42
N GLU A 91 -34.84 -27.66 -24.37
CA GLU A 91 -34.43 -27.55 -25.76
C GLU A 91 -32.97 -27.03 -25.82
N ILE A 92 -32.04 -27.86 -26.29
CA ILE A 92 -30.65 -27.47 -26.49
C ILE A 92 -30.62 -26.51 -27.69
N LYS A 93 -30.60 -25.21 -27.42
CA LYS A 93 -30.22 -24.22 -28.43
C LYS A 93 -28.73 -24.36 -28.71
N GLU A 94 -28.47 -24.52 -30.00
CA GLU A 94 -27.21 -24.57 -30.72
C GLU A 94 -26.12 -23.67 -30.11
N ALA A 95 -24.91 -24.22 -30.02
CA ALA A 95 -23.73 -23.58 -29.45
C ALA A 95 -23.54 -22.16 -30.02
N ALA A 96 -23.55 -21.17 -29.13
CA ALA A 96 -23.10 -19.84 -29.46
C ALA A 96 -21.69 -19.93 -30.07
N ALA A 97 -21.49 -19.25 -31.20
CA ALA A 97 -20.19 -19.10 -31.84
C ALA A 97 -19.12 -18.71 -30.80
N PRO A 98 -17.86 -19.16 -30.96
CA PRO A 98 -16.80 -18.82 -30.02
C PRO A 98 -16.73 -17.30 -29.89
N VAL A 99 -16.95 -16.80 -28.67
CA VAL A 99 -16.75 -15.39 -28.33
C VAL A 99 -15.35 -15.01 -28.82
N PRO A 100 -15.20 -14.01 -29.69
CA PRO A 100 -13.88 -13.64 -30.21
C PRO A 100 -12.98 -13.31 -29.01
N LYS A 101 -11.84 -13.99 -28.94
CA LYS A 101 -10.82 -13.73 -27.91
C LYS A 101 -10.53 -12.21 -27.92
N PRO A 102 -10.60 -11.52 -26.78
CA PRO A 102 -10.33 -10.08 -26.72
C PRO A 102 -9.02 -9.78 -27.45
N THR A 103 -9.06 -8.83 -28.39
CA THR A 103 -7.86 -8.47 -29.15
C THR A 103 -6.97 -7.67 -28.21
N LEU A 104 -5.84 -8.27 -27.82
CA LEU A 104 -4.85 -7.60 -26.99
C LEU A 104 -4.35 -6.32 -27.70
N PRO A 105 -4.05 -5.24 -26.96
CA PRO A 105 -3.37 -4.09 -27.52
C PRO A 105 -2.07 -4.50 -28.23
N ALA A 106 -1.61 -3.67 -29.17
CA ALA A 106 -0.31 -3.88 -29.80
C ALA A 106 0.80 -3.99 -28.74
N ASN A 107 1.82 -4.81 -29.00
CA ASN A 107 2.95 -5.04 -28.10
C ASN A 107 2.59 -5.60 -26.71
N CYS A 108 1.42 -6.21 -26.54
CA CYS A 108 1.04 -6.94 -25.32
C CYS A 108 1.03 -8.46 -25.52
N VAL A 109 1.33 -9.17 -24.43
CA VAL A 109 1.18 -10.63 -24.30
C VAL A 109 0.31 -10.93 -23.08
N ALA A 110 -0.37 -12.08 -23.06
CA ALA A 110 -1.13 -12.51 -21.90
C ALA A 110 -0.29 -13.40 -20.98
N VAL A 111 -0.39 -13.14 -19.67
CA VAL A 111 0.10 -13.98 -18.59
C VAL A 111 -1.10 -14.68 -17.94
N PRO A 112 -1.19 -16.02 -17.99
CA PRO A 112 -2.30 -16.74 -17.38
C PRO A 112 -2.13 -16.79 -15.86
N LEU A 113 -3.11 -16.26 -15.11
CA LEU A 113 -3.14 -16.30 -13.64
C LEU A 113 -4.41 -16.99 -13.13
N ASP A 114 -4.25 -17.85 -12.13
CA ASP A 114 -5.37 -18.52 -11.45
C ASP A 114 -6.13 -17.53 -10.56
N THR A 115 -7.43 -17.75 -10.37
CA THR A 115 -8.30 -16.90 -9.52
C THR A 115 -7.75 -16.75 -8.10
N LYS A 116 -7.05 -17.76 -7.56
CA LYS A 116 -6.43 -17.66 -6.23
C LYS A 116 -5.34 -16.59 -6.13
N GLU A 117 -4.74 -16.21 -7.25
CA GLU A 117 -3.66 -15.22 -7.30
C GLU A 117 -4.17 -13.79 -7.03
N ILE A 118 -5.50 -13.57 -7.04
CA ILE A 118 -6.12 -12.29 -6.61
C ILE A 118 -5.76 -11.96 -5.15
N GLY A 119 -5.47 -12.97 -4.32
CA GLY A 119 -5.06 -12.79 -2.93
C GLY A 119 -3.58 -12.42 -2.74
N ASN A 120 -2.78 -12.34 -3.82
CA ASN A 120 -1.34 -12.13 -3.75
C ASN A 120 -0.92 -10.77 -4.35
N GLY A 121 0.10 -10.14 -3.77
CA GLY A 121 0.64 -8.84 -4.24
C GLY A 121 0.52 -7.75 -3.19
N LYS A 122 0.97 -6.53 -3.54
CA LYS A 122 1.08 -5.39 -2.60
C LYS A 122 -0.15 -4.49 -2.53
N LEU A 123 -1.05 -4.57 -3.49
CA LEU A 123 -2.27 -3.76 -3.60
C LEU A 123 -3.53 -4.50 -3.12
N LEU A 124 -3.40 -5.33 -2.09
CA LEU A 124 -4.51 -6.07 -1.51
C LEU A 124 -5.36 -5.16 -0.62
N GLN A 125 -6.66 -5.08 -0.89
CA GLN A 125 -7.64 -4.56 0.06
C GLN A 125 -7.87 -5.62 1.14
N LEU A 126 -7.51 -5.28 2.37
CA LEU A 126 -7.61 -6.17 3.53
C LEU A 126 -8.22 -5.37 4.66
N ASP A 127 -9.41 -5.80 5.07
CA ASP A 127 -10.25 -5.11 6.05
C ASP A 127 -11.25 -6.13 6.64
N CYS A 128 -12.26 -5.68 7.39
CA CYS A 128 -13.23 -6.59 8.02
C CYS A 128 -14.07 -7.40 7.02
N ASP A 129 -14.32 -6.87 5.82
CA ASP A 129 -15.12 -7.53 4.79
C ASP A 129 -14.26 -8.28 3.76
N HIS A 130 -12.97 -7.97 3.69
CA HIS A 130 -12.02 -8.56 2.76
C HIS A 130 -10.86 -9.26 3.51
N PRO A 131 -11.10 -10.44 4.13
CA PRO A 131 -10.04 -11.17 4.82
C PRO A 131 -8.93 -11.59 3.85
N PHE A 132 -7.73 -11.86 4.36
CA PHE A 132 -6.61 -12.31 3.54
C PHE A 132 -6.86 -13.69 2.91
N ARG A 133 -6.75 -13.78 1.57
CA ARG A 133 -7.02 -15.02 0.80
C ARG A 133 -5.78 -15.59 0.11
N GLY A 134 -4.65 -14.89 0.18
CA GLY A 134 -3.41 -15.24 -0.48
C GLY A 134 -2.53 -16.20 0.31
N SER A 135 -1.27 -16.23 -0.09
CA SER A 135 -0.21 -16.97 0.60
C SER A 135 0.97 -16.06 0.93
N ALA A 136 1.35 -15.99 2.21
CA ALA A 136 2.55 -15.29 2.65
C ALA A 136 3.76 -16.27 2.72
N THR A 137 4.03 -16.97 1.62
CA THR A 137 5.05 -18.05 1.59
C THR A 137 6.47 -17.56 1.28
N ASP A 138 6.60 -16.34 0.80
CA ASP A 138 7.85 -15.70 0.36
C ASP A 138 8.35 -14.63 1.34
N LEU A 139 7.91 -14.71 2.60
CA LEU A 139 8.43 -13.86 3.67
C LEU A 139 9.90 -14.19 3.92
N SER A 140 10.68 -13.13 4.03
CA SER A 140 12.06 -13.13 4.52
C SER A 140 12.09 -12.62 5.96
N ASP A 141 13.26 -12.16 6.37
CA ASP A 141 13.53 -11.52 7.64
C ASP A 141 14.16 -10.13 7.42
N PHE A 142 14.69 -9.55 8.48
CA PHE A 142 15.43 -8.28 8.46
C PHE A 142 16.95 -8.49 8.29
N SER A 143 17.41 -9.54 7.62
CA SER A 143 18.85 -9.78 7.40
C SER A 143 19.55 -8.67 6.59
N GLU A 144 18.84 -8.00 5.70
CA GLU A 144 19.35 -6.87 4.89
C GLU A 144 19.03 -5.49 5.51
N LYS A 145 18.61 -5.45 6.78
CA LYS A 145 18.35 -4.20 7.51
C LYS A 145 19.60 -3.30 7.60
N SER A 146 19.38 -2.00 7.45
CA SER A 146 20.38 -0.94 7.69
C SER A 146 20.50 -0.57 9.17
N GLU A 147 21.52 0.20 9.52
CA GLU A 147 21.71 0.72 10.89
C GLU A 147 20.77 1.89 11.25
N ASN A 148 19.93 2.36 10.32
CA ASN A 148 19.14 3.59 10.44
C ASN A 148 17.80 3.44 11.19
N TYR A 149 17.54 2.28 11.77
CA TYR A 149 16.39 2.05 12.65
C TYR A 149 16.70 0.90 13.60
N LEU A 150 15.83 0.67 14.57
CA LEU A 150 15.94 -0.38 15.57
C LEU A 150 14.91 -1.49 15.31
N MET A 151 15.14 -2.66 15.90
CA MET A 151 14.21 -3.79 15.85
C MET A 151 13.81 -4.14 17.27
N ARG A 152 12.51 -4.35 17.52
CA ARG A 152 12.06 -4.84 18.81
C ARG A 152 12.53 -6.28 19.06
N VAL A 153 12.44 -7.12 18.03
CA VAL A 153 13.00 -8.48 17.99
C VAL A 153 13.59 -8.74 16.60
N ASN A 154 14.58 -9.62 16.52
CA ASN A 154 15.35 -9.83 15.28
C ASN A 154 14.69 -10.77 14.25
N ASP A 155 13.60 -11.44 14.63
CA ASP A 155 12.95 -12.50 13.83
C ASP A 155 11.50 -12.11 13.55
N LEU A 156 11.31 -11.01 12.82
CA LEU A 156 10.01 -10.56 12.36
C LEU A 156 9.86 -10.88 10.87
N PRO A 157 8.86 -11.70 10.47
CA PRO A 157 8.64 -12.03 9.08
C PRO A 157 8.20 -10.80 8.28
N ILE A 158 8.80 -10.60 7.11
CA ILE A 158 8.52 -9.43 6.27
C ILE A 158 8.93 -9.71 4.82
N ARG A 159 8.41 -8.96 3.86
CA ARG A 159 8.88 -9.05 2.48
C ARG A 159 10.16 -8.23 2.27
N ASN A 160 11.12 -8.77 1.52
CA ASN A 160 12.41 -8.10 1.28
C ASN A 160 12.23 -6.70 0.66
N GLU A 161 11.30 -6.53 -0.29
CA GLU A 161 11.09 -5.20 -0.90
C GLU A 161 10.67 -4.13 0.13
N VAL A 162 9.95 -4.53 1.19
CA VAL A 162 9.58 -3.65 2.29
C VAL A 162 10.81 -3.27 3.11
N VAL A 163 11.72 -4.21 3.39
CA VAL A 163 13.00 -3.94 4.06
C VAL A 163 13.85 -2.97 3.23
N THR A 164 13.92 -3.20 1.91
CA THR A 164 14.64 -2.32 0.97
C THR A 164 14.06 -0.90 0.97
N ALA A 165 12.73 -0.76 0.96
CA ALA A 165 12.04 0.52 1.03
C ALA A 165 12.25 1.21 2.39
N LEU A 166 12.10 0.46 3.47
CA LEU A 166 12.27 0.95 4.84
C LEU A 166 13.69 1.48 5.06
N ASN A 167 14.71 0.73 4.62
CA ASN A 167 16.11 1.16 4.66
C ASN A 167 16.33 2.54 4.01
N LYS A 168 15.70 2.80 2.86
CA LYS A 168 15.80 4.08 2.15
C LYS A 168 15.07 5.19 2.89
N MET A 169 13.86 4.91 3.39
CA MET A 169 13.06 5.86 4.14
C MET A 169 13.77 6.27 5.44
N THR A 170 14.23 5.31 6.23
CA THR A 170 14.89 5.57 7.51
C THR A 170 16.26 6.23 7.33
N ALA A 171 16.99 5.93 6.25
CA ALA A 171 18.21 6.67 5.92
C ALA A 171 17.92 8.17 5.70
N ALA A 172 16.83 8.49 4.98
CA ALA A 172 16.41 9.88 4.79
C ALA A 172 15.91 10.53 6.07
N TYR A 173 15.20 9.78 6.92
CA TYR A 173 14.77 10.24 8.23
C TYR A 173 15.97 10.62 9.10
N VAL A 174 16.95 9.72 9.26
CA VAL A 174 18.16 9.96 10.06
C VAL A 174 18.96 11.15 9.53
N MET A 175 19.03 11.35 8.20
CA MET A 175 19.71 12.51 7.61
C MET A 175 19.09 13.86 8.00
N VAL A 176 17.79 13.91 8.29
CA VAL A 176 17.07 15.15 8.62
C VAL A 176 16.90 15.32 10.13
N MET A 177 16.56 14.23 10.81
CA MET A 177 16.25 14.23 12.24
C MET A 177 17.50 14.06 13.10
N GLU A 178 18.62 13.63 12.51
CA GLU A 178 19.90 13.38 13.17
C GLU A 178 19.80 12.35 14.32
N GLN A 179 18.79 11.48 14.27
CA GLN A 179 18.47 10.49 15.30
C GLN A 179 18.04 9.16 14.67
N THR A 180 18.43 8.06 15.34
CA THR A 180 18.04 6.68 15.01
C THR A 180 17.12 6.14 16.11
N ASP A 181 15.96 6.76 16.25
CA ASP A 181 14.98 6.48 17.29
C ASP A 181 13.80 5.64 16.78
N LEU A 182 13.59 5.54 15.47
CA LEU A 182 12.56 4.68 14.90
C LEU A 182 12.89 3.20 15.13
N MET A 183 11.91 2.46 15.66
CA MET A 183 11.98 1.03 15.90
C MET A 183 10.81 0.31 15.22
N VAL A 184 11.11 -0.77 14.48
CA VAL A 184 10.08 -1.71 14.02
C VAL A 184 9.62 -2.53 15.21
N TYR A 185 8.36 -2.36 15.58
CA TYR A 185 7.74 -3.00 16.74
C TYR A 185 7.16 -4.37 16.39
N SER A 186 6.41 -4.45 15.29
CA SER A 186 5.76 -5.67 14.77
C SER A 186 5.61 -5.61 13.24
N THR A 187 5.36 -6.79 12.65
CA THR A 187 5.06 -6.99 11.22
C THR A 187 3.83 -7.88 11.08
N THR A 188 3.99 -9.12 10.58
CA THR A 188 2.95 -10.16 10.55
C THR A 188 2.68 -10.76 11.92
N GLU A 189 3.65 -10.66 12.82
CA GLU A 189 3.60 -11.25 14.15
C GLU A 189 3.68 -10.17 15.22
N ARG A 190 2.96 -10.40 16.33
CA ARG A 190 2.97 -9.53 17.50
C ARG A 190 3.92 -10.06 18.56
N VAL A 191 4.72 -9.18 19.13
CA VAL A 191 5.67 -9.52 20.19
C VAL A 191 4.99 -9.43 21.57
N SER A 192 4.46 -10.58 22.04
CA SER A 192 4.03 -10.97 23.40
C SER A 192 3.07 -10.08 24.24
N ASP A 193 2.66 -10.62 25.40
CA ASP A 193 1.51 -10.29 26.27
C ASP A 193 1.32 -8.82 26.69
N VAL A 194 2.32 -7.95 26.51
CA VAL A 194 2.23 -6.50 26.75
C VAL A 194 2.63 -5.79 25.47
N CYS A 195 1.65 -5.66 24.57
CA CYS A 195 1.83 -5.04 23.27
C CYS A 195 1.44 -3.57 23.35
N LEU A 196 2.30 -2.66 22.88
CA LEU A 196 1.99 -1.22 22.77
C LEU A 196 0.76 -0.98 21.89
N TYR A 197 0.55 -1.84 20.90
CA TYR A 197 -0.55 -1.81 19.96
C TYR A 197 -1.42 -3.04 20.20
N SER A 198 -2.62 -2.87 20.77
CA SER A 198 -3.45 -3.99 21.25
C SER A 198 -4.20 -4.72 20.14
N GLU A 199 -4.35 -4.12 18.97
CA GLU A 199 -5.19 -4.61 17.87
C GLU A 199 -4.38 -5.39 16.84
N GLU A 200 -4.98 -6.47 16.32
CA GLU A 200 -4.46 -7.19 15.17
C GLU A 200 -5.07 -6.58 13.91
N LEU A 201 -4.23 -6.08 13.02
CA LEU A 201 -4.66 -5.38 11.82
C LEU A 201 -4.80 -6.35 10.64
N PRO A 202 -5.90 -6.31 9.88
CA PRO A 202 -6.21 -7.31 8.85
C PRO A 202 -5.12 -7.51 7.78
N ASP A 203 -4.35 -6.47 7.47
CA ASP A 203 -3.32 -6.51 6.43
C ASP A 203 -1.94 -6.91 6.93
N SER A 204 -1.68 -6.92 8.25
CA SER A 204 -0.38 -7.31 8.82
C SER A 204 0.08 -8.69 8.31
N VAL A 205 -0.85 -9.64 8.15
CA VAL A 205 -0.57 -11.02 7.74
C VAL A 205 0.06 -11.15 6.34
N ASN A 206 -0.09 -10.15 5.47
CA ASN A 206 0.39 -10.25 4.08
C ASN A 206 1.91 -9.94 3.94
N GLY A 207 2.55 -9.44 4.99
CA GLY A 207 3.99 -9.11 5.03
C GLY A 207 4.40 -7.81 4.34
N TYR A 208 3.45 -6.92 4.05
CA TYR A 208 3.68 -5.58 3.50
C TYR A 208 3.63 -4.47 4.54
N CYS A 209 3.44 -4.79 5.81
CA CYS A 209 3.24 -3.80 6.86
C CYS A 209 4.35 -3.78 7.91
N VAL A 210 4.57 -2.60 8.48
CA VAL A 210 5.42 -2.40 9.65
C VAL A 210 4.71 -1.50 10.65
N ASP A 211 4.68 -1.92 11.91
CA ASP A 211 4.28 -1.06 13.01
C ASP A 211 5.53 -0.38 13.57
N LEU A 212 5.52 0.95 13.62
CA LEU A 212 6.66 1.73 14.10
C LEU A 212 6.40 2.27 15.50
N CYS A 213 7.47 2.51 16.24
CA CYS A 213 7.46 3.27 17.49
C CYS A 213 8.79 4.00 17.64
N TYR A 214 8.90 4.85 18.66
CA TYR A 214 10.17 5.42 19.07
C TYR A 214 10.81 4.61 20.19
N TYR A 215 12.13 4.51 20.15
CA TYR A 215 12.97 4.01 21.23
C TYR A 215 13.91 5.12 21.66
N THR A 216 13.74 5.61 22.89
CA THR A 216 14.50 6.75 23.41
C THR A 216 15.88 6.34 23.93
N GLU A 217 16.77 7.32 24.13
CA GLU A 217 18.07 7.09 24.75
C GLU A 217 17.96 6.54 26.19
N ASP A 218 16.88 6.90 26.89
CA ASP A 218 16.58 6.41 28.24
C ASP A 218 16.04 4.96 28.25
N GLY A 219 15.81 4.38 27.07
CA GLY A 219 15.31 3.02 26.89
C GLY A 219 13.79 2.92 26.92
N ASP A 220 13.08 4.04 26.83
CA ASP A 220 11.62 4.06 26.76
C ASP A 220 11.13 3.74 25.36
N ILE A 221 9.96 3.10 25.29
CA ILE A 221 9.26 2.81 24.04
C ILE A 221 8.02 3.66 23.97
N ILE A 222 7.97 4.56 22.99
CA ILE A 222 6.90 5.54 22.84
C ILE A 222 6.16 5.27 21.53
N GLY A 223 4.84 5.16 21.62
CA GLY A 223 3.99 4.97 20.45
C GLY A 223 4.12 6.13 19.48
N ILE A 224 4.23 5.81 18.19
CA ILE A 224 4.21 6.83 17.16
C ILE A 224 2.78 7.13 16.77
N ASN A 225 2.48 8.41 16.56
CA ASN A 225 1.27 8.83 15.88
C ASN A 225 1.69 9.52 14.59
N TYR A 226 1.47 8.84 13.45
CA TYR A 226 1.83 9.35 12.13
C TYR A 226 1.21 10.72 11.84
N GLU A 227 -0.03 10.97 12.27
CA GLU A 227 -0.72 12.26 12.09
C GLU A 227 0.01 13.42 12.76
N ASN A 228 0.70 13.12 13.87
CA ASN A 228 1.48 14.08 14.63
C ASN A 228 2.99 13.98 14.34
N ASN A 229 3.38 13.23 13.30
CA ASN A 229 4.75 13.16 12.80
C ASN A 229 4.84 13.83 11.43
N PRO A 230 5.31 15.11 11.38
CA PRO A 230 5.42 15.85 10.13
C PRO A 230 6.41 15.22 9.14
N TRP A 231 7.47 14.57 9.61
CA TRP A 231 8.43 13.96 8.69
C TRP A 231 7.79 12.77 7.98
N LEU A 232 7.21 11.83 8.72
CA LEU A 232 6.60 10.65 8.12
C LEU A 232 5.44 11.02 7.21
N THR A 233 4.55 11.92 7.65
CA THR A 233 3.41 12.41 6.85
C THR A 233 3.83 13.01 5.51
N ASN A 234 4.94 13.74 5.47
CA ASN A 234 5.40 14.41 4.26
C ASN A 234 6.42 13.61 3.44
N ASN A 235 6.85 12.41 3.88
CA ASN A 235 7.95 11.71 3.22
C ASN A 235 7.75 10.21 3.03
N ALA A 236 6.94 9.51 3.84
CA ALA A 236 6.88 8.05 3.78
C ALA A 236 6.38 7.54 2.40
N TYR A 237 5.46 8.27 1.78
CA TYR A 237 4.92 7.97 0.46
C TYR A 237 5.97 8.04 -0.65
N LEU A 238 7.06 8.80 -0.49
CA LEU A 238 8.17 8.85 -1.45
C LEU A 238 8.91 7.50 -1.55
N TYR A 239 8.73 6.63 -0.57
CA TYR A 239 9.40 5.34 -0.44
C TYR A 239 8.47 4.13 -0.62
N GLY A 240 7.19 4.34 -0.93
CA GLY A 240 6.24 3.25 -1.12
C GLY A 240 5.28 3.01 0.05
N PHE A 241 5.33 3.81 1.11
CA PHE A 241 4.53 3.61 2.33
C PHE A 241 3.34 4.55 2.41
N VAL A 242 2.19 4.00 2.82
CA VAL A 242 0.93 4.70 3.07
C VAL A 242 0.33 4.23 4.39
N ARG A 243 -0.80 4.81 4.79
CA ARG A 243 -1.62 4.32 5.90
C ARG A 243 -2.79 3.51 5.34
N SER A 244 -2.94 2.27 5.80
CA SER A 244 -4.11 1.44 5.44
C SER A 244 -5.36 1.84 6.19
N TYR A 245 -5.24 2.20 7.48
CA TYR A 245 -6.39 2.52 8.33
C TYR A 245 -6.23 3.92 8.91
N THR A 246 -7.09 4.80 8.44
CA THR A 246 -7.18 6.18 8.88
C THR A 246 -8.52 6.42 9.54
N ARG A 247 -8.68 7.56 10.21
CA ARG A 247 -9.99 7.92 10.73
C ARG A 247 -11.03 8.11 9.61
N ALA A 248 -10.59 8.56 8.44
CA ALA A 248 -11.47 8.91 7.32
C ALA A 248 -12.11 7.68 6.65
N ASP A 249 -11.48 6.51 6.73
CA ASP A 249 -11.96 5.26 6.11
C ASP A 249 -12.30 4.16 7.13
N SER A 250 -12.32 4.48 8.42
CA SER A 250 -12.74 3.54 9.47
C SER A 250 -14.15 2.99 9.26
N GLU A 251 -15.11 3.82 8.83
CA GLU A 251 -16.48 3.35 8.50
C GLU A 251 -16.54 2.42 7.28
N VAL A 252 -15.58 2.56 6.35
CA VAL A 252 -15.52 1.76 5.12
C VAL A 252 -14.78 0.45 5.35
N THR A 253 -13.68 0.49 6.10
CA THR A 253 -12.83 -0.69 6.38
C THR A 253 -13.35 -1.52 7.56
N GLY A 254 -14.14 -0.91 8.46
CA GLY A 254 -14.51 -1.51 9.73
C GLY A 254 -13.33 -1.65 10.71
N VAL A 255 -12.19 -1.02 10.41
CA VAL A 255 -10.97 -1.06 11.22
C VAL A 255 -10.71 0.33 11.79
N ASP A 256 -10.47 0.41 13.10
CA ASP A 256 -10.14 1.68 13.74
C ASP A 256 -8.81 2.25 13.25
N SER A 257 -8.66 3.57 13.35
CA SER A 257 -7.45 4.25 12.89
C SER A 257 -6.21 3.74 13.63
N ALA A 258 -5.23 3.24 12.86
CA ALA A 258 -3.96 2.74 13.38
C ALA A 258 -2.80 3.68 12.97
N PRO A 259 -2.53 4.77 13.71
CA PRO A 259 -1.56 5.78 13.29
C PRO A 259 -0.10 5.34 13.42
N TYR A 260 0.17 4.14 13.91
CA TYR A 260 1.51 3.53 14.00
C TYR A 260 1.81 2.57 12.84
N HIS A 261 0.80 2.24 12.04
CA HIS A 261 0.84 1.19 11.04
C HIS A 261 1.14 1.75 9.65
N LEU A 262 2.25 1.33 9.06
CA LEU A 262 2.60 1.65 7.69
C LEU A 262 2.43 0.45 6.78
N ARG A 263 1.76 0.68 5.66
CA ARG A 263 1.54 -0.29 4.60
C ARG A 263 2.39 0.07 3.38
N TYR A 264 3.18 -0.87 2.91
CA TYR A 264 3.89 -0.75 1.65
C TYR A 264 2.98 -1.15 0.48
N VAL A 265 2.84 -0.23 -0.48
CA VAL A 265 2.11 -0.42 -1.73
C VAL A 265 3.01 -0.27 -2.96
N GLY A 266 4.28 0.10 -2.77
CA GLY A 266 5.21 0.42 -3.84
C GLY A 266 5.16 1.90 -4.25
N LYS A 267 6.30 2.41 -4.74
CA LYS A 267 6.51 3.86 -4.93
C LYS A 267 5.51 4.52 -5.88
N VAL A 268 5.20 3.90 -7.02
CA VAL A 268 4.26 4.47 -8.00
C VAL A 268 2.89 4.67 -7.34
N HIS A 269 2.42 3.66 -6.63
CA HIS A 269 1.11 3.66 -6.00
C HIS A 269 1.02 4.64 -4.84
N SER A 270 2.02 4.66 -3.95
CA SER A 270 2.03 5.60 -2.82
C SER A 270 2.12 7.06 -3.28
N MET A 271 2.83 7.34 -4.39
CA MET A 271 2.89 8.68 -4.98
C MET A 271 1.52 9.10 -5.52
N ILE A 272 0.87 8.26 -6.32
CA ILE A 272 -0.47 8.56 -6.85
C ILE A 272 -1.47 8.76 -5.71
N MET A 273 -1.46 7.86 -4.72
CA MET A 273 -2.32 7.97 -3.54
C MET A 273 -2.10 9.28 -2.77
N HIS A 274 -0.85 9.72 -2.64
CA HIS A 274 -0.54 10.99 -1.98
C HIS A 274 -0.97 12.21 -2.80
N GLU A 275 -0.71 12.21 -4.11
CA GLU A 275 -1.07 13.32 -5.00
C GLU A 275 -2.59 13.53 -5.11
N GLU A 276 -3.35 12.44 -5.07
CA GLU A 276 -4.82 12.43 -5.19
C GLU A 276 -5.55 12.39 -3.83
N ASP A 277 -4.82 12.40 -2.71
CA ASP A 277 -5.36 12.31 -1.34
C ASP A 277 -6.29 11.08 -1.12
N LEU A 278 -5.84 9.91 -1.57
CA LEU A 278 -6.60 8.67 -1.56
C LEU A 278 -6.13 7.71 -0.45
N THR A 279 -7.10 7.10 0.24
CA THR A 279 -6.85 5.89 1.03
C THR A 279 -6.64 4.68 0.13
N LEU A 280 -6.13 3.56 0.67
CA LEU A 280 -5.90 2.35 -0.13
C LEU A 280 -7.21 1.84 -0.75
N THR A 281 -8.31 1.84 0.01
CA THR A 281 -9.61 1.41 -0.48
C THR A 281 -10.13 2.31 -1.59
N ALA A 282 -10.06 3.65 -1.42
CA ALA A 282 -10.47 4.59 -2.45
C ALA A 282 -9.60 4.48 -3.72
N TYR A 283 -8.29 4.23 -3.54
CA TYR A 283 -7.36 4.04 -4.65
C TYR A 283 -7.67 2.77 -5.46
N ILE A 284 -7.98 1.65 -4.80
CA ILE A 284 -8.37 0.41 -5.47
C ILE A 284 -9.70 0.60 -6.24
N ASP A 285 -10.66 1.33 -5.66
CA ASP A 285 -11.92 1.67 -6.35
C ASP A 285 -11.65 2.51 -7.62
N VAL A 286 -10.82 3.55 -7.51
CA VAL A 286 -10.42 4.37 -8.67
C VAL A 286 -9.79 3.51 -9.76
N LEU A 287 -8.82 2.66 -9.40
CA LEU A 287 -8.15 1.80 -10.38
C LEU A 287 -9.08 0.79 -11.04
N SER A 288 -10.13 0.32 -10.37
CA SER A 288 -11.10 -0.64 -10.94
C SER A 288 -11.80 -0.10 -12.20
N HIS A 289 -11.82 1.22 -12.36
CA HIS A 289 -12.40 1.94 -13.50
C HIS A 289 -11.40 2.20 -14.64
N HIS A 290 -10.13 1.81 -14.49
CA HIS A 290 -9.07 2.02 -15.49
C HIS A 290 -8.67 0.69 -16.16
N PRO A 291 -9.40 0.22 -17.21
CA PRO A 291 -9.00 -0.97 -17.95
C PRO A 291 -7.74 -0.72 -18.78
N ILE A 292 -7.13 -1.78 -19.32
CA ILE A 292 -5.95 -1.65 -20.21
C ILE A 292 -6.19 -0.74 -21.44
N THR A 293 -7.44 -0.56 -21.86
CA THR A 293 -7.79 0.34 -22.96
C THR A 293 -7.81 1.82 -22.58
N ASP A 294 -7.85 2.11 -21.28
CA ASP A 294 -7.78 3.47 -20.71
C ASP A 294 -6.99 3.44 -19.38
N PRO A 295 -5.68 3.15 -19.42
CA PRO A 295 -4.86 3.05 -18.21
C PRO A 295 -4.75 4.39 -17.49
N TYR A 296 -4.63 4.34 -16.17
CA TYR A 296 -4.17 5.48 -15.40
C TYR A 296 -2.68 5.72 -15.71
N TYR A 297 -2.36 6.88 -16.30
CA TYR A 297 -0.97 7.25 -16.58
C TYR A 297 -0.42 8.16 -15.49
N TRP A 298 0.76 7.83 -15.00
CA TRP A 298 1.49 8.66 -14.03
C TRP A 298 2.93 8.86 -14.47
N ASP A 299 3.47 10.07 -14.32
CA ASP A 299 4.83 10.42 -14.77
C ASP A 299 5.65 10.95 -13.59
N ASP A 300 6.72 10.24 -13.24
CA ASP A 300 7.62 10.64 -12.15
C ASP A 300 8.69 11.67 -12.56
N GLY A 301 8.56 12.20 -13.78
CA GLY A 301 9.51 13.09 -14.45
C GLY A 301 10.66 12.37 -15.16
N SER A 302 10.83 11.07 -14.91
CA SER A 302 11.85 10.22 -15.55
C SER A 302 11.25 9.08 -16.36
N THR A 303 10.15 8.52 -15.88
CA THR A 303 9.47 7.37 -16.44
C THR A 303 7.96 7.61 -16.38
N VAL A 304 7.29 7.38 -17.51
CA VAL A 304 5.83 7.28 -17.57
C VAL A 304 5.45 5.85 -17.18
N TRP A 305 4.46 5.74 -16.31
CA TRP A 305 3.89 4.49 -15.81
C TRP A 305 2.45 4.35 -16.30
N SER A 306 2.06 3.13 -16.65
CA SER A 306 0.67 2.73 -16.89
C SER A 306 0.19 1.86 -15.75
N VAL A 307 -0.91 2.22 -15.11
CA VAL A 307 -1.59 1.39 -14.10
C VAL A 307 -2.98 1.06 -14.61
N TYR A 308 -3.32 -0.22 -14.65
CA TYR A 308 -4.64 -0.65 -15.14
C TYR A 308 -5.16 -1.90 -14.44
N TYR A 309 -6.48 -2.01 -14.40
CA TYR A 309 -7.22 -3.10 -13.83
C TYR A 309 -7.62 -4.14 -14.88
N VAL A 310 -7.61 -5.40 -14.46
CA VAL A 310 -8.01 -6.57 -15.24
C VAL A 310 -8.96 -7.42 -14.39
N PRO A 311 -10.25 -7.50 -14.74
CA PRO A 311 -11.21 -8.28 -13.98
C PRO A 311 -10.89 -9.77 -14.06
N ALA A 312 -10.98 -10.47 -12.94
CA ALA A 312 -10.77 -11.90 -12.93
C ALA A 312 -11.93 -12.65 -13.59
N THR A 313 -11.59 -13.76 -14.23
CA THR A 313 -12.55 -14.72 -14.79
C THR A 313 -12.55 -16.00 -13.97
N ALA A 314 -13.62 -16.79 -14.07
CA ALA A 314 -13.69 -18.07 -13.38
C ALA A 314 -12.57 -19.03 -13.84
N GLY A 315 -11.68 -19.40 -12.92
CA GLY A 315 -10.54 -20.27 -13.20
C GLY A 315 -9.29 -19.45 -13.53
N THR A 316 -8.95 -19.33 -14.82
CA THR A 316 -7.71 -18.68 -15.28
C THR A 316 -8.01 -17.40 -16.05
N THR A 317 -7.43 -16.30 -15.59
CA THR A 317 -7.50 -14.98 -16.23
C THR A 317 -6.26 -14.76 -17.08
N GLU A 318 -6.46 -14.36 -18.34
CA GLU A 318 -5.38 -13.99 -19.25
C GLU A 318 -5.04 -12.51 -19.04
N VAL A 319 -4.08 -12.22 -18.15
CA VAL A 319 -3.72 -10.86 -17.77
C VAL A 319 -2.79 -10.25 -18.82
N PRO A 320 -3.21 -9.19 -19.54
CA PRO A 320 -2.37 -8.56 -20.55
C PRO A 320 -1.24 -7.74 -19.91
N VAL A 321 -0.02 -7.91 -20.42
CA VAL A 321 1.19 -7.20 -19.99
C VAL A 321 2.00 -6.75 -21.21
N PRO A 322 2.78 -5.66 -21.12
CA PRO A 322 3.65 -5.23 -22.21
C PRO A 322 4.79 -6.23 -22.48
N LEU A 323 5.16 -6.40 -23.75
CA LEU A 323 6.19 -7.36 -24.17
C LEU A 323 7.61 -6.87 -23.88
N ASN A 324 7.84 -5.56 -23.97
CA ASN A 324 9.18 -4.95 -23.97
C ASN A 324 9.38 -3.92 -22.85
N ALA A 325 8.60 -4.01 -21.78
CA ALA A 325 8.70 -3.12 -20.63
C ALA A 325 8.66 -3.93 -19.32
N ASN A 326 9.22 -3.35 -18.25
CA ASN A 326 9.06 -3.92 -16.92
C ASN A 326 7.61 -3.76 -16.48
N TYR A 327 7.10 -4.77 -15.79
CA TYR A 327 5.77 -4.73 -15.20
C TYR A 327 5.72 -5.52 -13.90
N GLU A 328 4.71 -5.20 -13.10
CA GLU A 328 4.32 -5.92 -11.90
C GLU A 328 2.83 -6.20 -11.96
N ILE A 329 2.40 -7.31 -11.35
CA ILE A 329 0.99 -7.67 -11.21
C ILE A 329 0.71 -7.86 -9.73
N SER A 330 -0.35 -7.24 -9.24
CA SER A 330 -0.90 -7.47 -7.91
C SER A 330 -2.36 -7.87 -8.06
N GLY A 331 -2.82 -8.86 -7.30
CA GLY A 331 -4.24 -8.97 -7.03
C GLY A 331 -4.72 -7.77 -6.18
N ASN A 332 -6.03 -7.55 -6.17
CA ASN A 332 -6.67 -6.56 -5.28
C ASN A 332 -7.36 -7.19 -4.06
N ASN A 333 -7.32 -8.53 -3.92
CA ASN A 333 -8.05 -9.34 -2.93
C ASN A 333 -9.60 -9.35 -3.07
N VAL A 334 -10.16 -8.61 -4.03
CA VAL A 334 -11.60 -8.47 -4.23
C VAL A 334 -12.05 -9.30 -5.44
N ASP A 335 -11.64 -8.89 -6.63
CA ASP A 335 -12.24 -9.35 -7.88
C ASP A 335 -11.32 -9.34 -9.11
N GLY A 336 -10.06 -8.92 -8.98
CA GLY A 336 -9.19 -8.79 -10.14
C GLY A 336 -7.73 -8.50 -9.85
N PHE A 337 -7.05 -8.07 -10.90
CA PHE A 337 -5.63 -7.78 -10.91
C PHE A 337 -5.39 -6.32 -11.29
N ILE A 338 -4.40 -5.71 -10.66
CA ILE A 338 -3.84 -4.42 -11.00
C ILE A 338 -2.47 -4.67 -11.62
N VAL A 339 -2.24 -4.14 -12.81
CA VAL A 339 -0.96 -4.20 -13.50
C VAL A 339 -0.32 -2.82 -13.50
N THR A 340 0.96 -2.78 -13.18
CA THR A 340 1.79 -1.58 -13.17
C THR A 340 2.92 -1.79 -14.16
N ALA A 341 3.01 -0.97 -15.18
CA ALA A 341 3.96 -1.14 -16.28
C ALA A 341 4.71 0.15 -16.58
N GLU A 342 5.98 0.03 -16.95
CA GLU A 342 6.76 1.13 -17.53
C GLU A 342 6.30 1.44 -18.96
N GLY A 343 6.22 2.71 -19.31
CA GLY A 343 5.82 3.19 -20.62
C GLY A 343 4.31 3.21 -20.84
N LYS A 344 3.90 3.64 -22.04
CA LYS A 344 2.50 3.67 -22.45
C LYS A 344 2.10 2.36 -23.12
N ILE A 345 0.90 1.88 -22.82
CA ILE A 345 0.34 0.68 -23.45
C ILE A 345 -0.02 0.96 -24.91
N GLY A 346 0.37 0.04 -25.80
CA GLY A 346 0.02 0.06 -27.22
C GLY A 346 0.95 0.88 -28.12
N GLU A 347 1.98 1.52 -27.57
CA GLU A 347 3.02 2.26 -28.31
C GLU A 347 4.19 1.38 -28.77
#